data_AF-A0AAN6DT52-F1
#
_entry.id   AF-A0AAN6DT52-F1
#
_cell.length_a   1.000
_cell.length_b   1.000
_cell.length_c   1.000
_cell.angle_alpha   90.00
_cell.angle_beta   90.00
_cell.angle_gamma   90.00
#
_symmetry.space_group_name_H-M   'P 1'
#
loop_
_entity.id
_entity.type
_entity.pdbx_description
1 polymer ?
#
loop_
_entity_poly.entity_id
_entity_poly.type
_entity_poly.pdbx_seq_one_letter_code
_entity_poly.pdbx_strand_id
1 'polypeptide(L)'
;MAQIPRTMKSLVAPRYCTPADYEIVEVPVPEITKSDEVLIRMHAAGVNPGDTQVARGDMRFFISLSFPIRLGVEGAGVVVQVGSDVKTFKAGDEVYMLEADPSNFFEHSGFISEYAIAAERFLLHKPANLTFEEAASFIGSTLTGLDAFDTALKHMPEGETIEGKTVLVSAGLGALGSIGTQLAKNVYGAGKVITTVSTPKVPLVEKYTPGIVDEVVDYKTQSVLQIVPRGSVDVVYNAPWDFTGLFPLANPKSGIFMTASGIPTSRLIRPLFPKLPRVVFWLLDILQWWYLWRLVGTSVYYQMIQGQPWDRQKLERAGEVIKAGYVKAVIVVAAFDDLEAVRRGCQQVCDGRGGLGKFVIKII
;
A
#
# COMPACT_ATOMS: atom_id res chain seq x y z
N MET A 1 24.80 22.82 8.47
CA MET A 1 23.53 22.10 8.66
C MET A 1 22.62 23.01 9.46
N ALA A 2 21.34 23.16 9.06
CA ALA A 2 20.39 23.87 9.90
C ALA A 2 20.30 23.16 11.26
N GLN A 3 20.21 23.91 12.35
CA GLN A 3 20.10 23.35 13.69
C GLN A 3 18.78 22.57 13.81
N ILE A 4 18.85 21.31 14.24
CA ILE A 4 17.65 20.50 14.49
C ILE A 4 16.89 21.14 15.67
N PRO A 5 15.59 21.45 15.52
CA PRO A 5 14.83 22.08 16.59
C PRO A 5 14.60 21.10 17.75
N ARG A 6 14.27 21.62 18.94
CA ARG A 6 13.92 20.77 20.09
C ARG A 6 12.56 20.10 19.92
N THR A 7 11.65 20.77 19.23
CA THR A 7 10.27 20.36 19.02
C THR A 7 9.92 20.40 17.53
N MET A 8 8.87 19.67 17.18
CA MET A 8 8.32 19.57 15.84
C MET A 8 6.80 19.39 15.90
N LYS A 9 6.12 19.70 14.81
CA LYS A 9 4.72 19.34 14.60
C LYS A 9 4.59 17.89 14.14
N SER A 10 3.54 17.22 14.63
CA SER A 10 3.17 15.85 14.26
C SER A 10 1.66 15.71 14.16
N LEU A 11 1.16 15.00 13.13
CA LEU A 11 -0.22 14.57 13.08
C LEU A 11 -0.40 13.34 13.97
N VAL A 12 -1.32 13.46 14.92
CA VAL A 12 -1.58 12.42 15.92
C VAL A 12 -3.05 12.04 15.99
N ALA A 13 -3.31 10.81 16.44
CA ALA A 13 -4.59 10.45 17.01
C ALA A 13 -4.47 10.51 18.55
N PRO A 14 -5.23 11.37 19.25
CA PRO A 14 -5.12 11.56 20.70
C PRO A 14 -5.68 10.40 21.52
N ARG A 15 -6.53 9.58 20.90
CA ARG A 15 -7.16 8.37 21.43
C ARG A 15 -7.58 7.50 20.25
N TYR A 16 -8.17 6.34 20.52
CA TYR A 16 -8.89 5.63 19.46
C TYR A 16 -9.98 6.54 18.89
N CYS A 17 -9.88 6.85 17.60
CA CYS A 17 -10.74 7.82 16.94
C CYS A 17 -10.73 7.68 15.42
N THR A 18 -11.71 8.30 14.77
CA THR A 18 -11.71 8.47 13.32
C THR A 18 -10.87 9.69 12.92
N PRO A 19 -10.51 9.83 11.63
CA PRO A 19 -9.77 10.99 11.13
C PRO A 19 -10.32 12.36 11.51
N ALA A 20 -11.62 12.49 11.80
CA ALA A 20 -12.23 13.74 12.25
C ALA A 20 -11.60 14.31 13.53
N ASP A 21 -11.07 13.44 14.40
CA ASP A 21 -10.48 13.80 15.69
C ASP A 21 -8.93 13.88 15.63
N TYR A 22 -8.30 13.77 14.45
CA TYR A 22 -6.84 13.88 14.37
C TYR A 22 -6.37 15.30 14.67
N GLU A 23 -5.25 15.44 15.36
CA GLU A 23 -4.72 16.72 15.81
C GLU A 23 -3.30 16.93 15.31
N ILE A 24 -2.92 18.18 15.06
CA ILE A 24 -1.51 18.55 14.88
C ILE A 24 -1.03 19.09 16.22
N VAL A 25 -0.06 18.42 16.80
CA VAL A 25 0.49 18.76 18.12
C VAL A 25 1.99 18.98 18.02
N GLU A 26 2.52 19.79 18.93
CA GLU A 26 3.95 19.99 19.07
C GLU A 26 4.53 18.91 20.01
N VAL A 27 5.54 18.19 19.53
CA VAL A 27 6.21 17.09 20.23
C VAL A 27 7.72 17.25 20.14
N PRO A 28 8.52 16.64 21.03
CA PRO A 28 9.97 16.62 20.87
C PRO A 28 10.40 15.99 19.53
N VAL A 29 11.46 16.52 18.92
CA VAL A 29 12.11 15.83 17.80
C VAL A 29 12.70 14.51 18.33
N PRO A 30 12.47 13.37 17.67
CA PRO A 30 12.98 12.10 18.15
C PRO A 30 14.50 12.02 17.97
N GLU A 31 15.17 11.37 18.92
CA GLU A 31 16.61 11.12 18.88
C GLU A 31 16.89 9.69 18.43
N ILE A 32 17.96 9.49 17.67
CA ILE A 32 18.42 8.17 17.23
C ILE A 32 18.72 7.31 18.47
N THR A 33 18.00 6.19 18.62
CA THR A 33 18.17 5.28 19.76
C THR A 33 18.88 3.98 19.39
N LYS A 34 18.80 3.56 18.13
CA LYS A 34 19.49 2.39 17.60
C LYS A 34 20.56 2.80 16.60
N SER A 35 21.62 1.98 16.50
CA SER A 35 22.76 2.29 15.64
C SER A 35 22.45 2.20 14.15
N ASP A 36 21.40 1.47 13.75
CA ASP A 36 20.93 1.30 12.36
C ASP A 36 19.83 2.30 11.95
N GLU A 37 19.50 3.26 12.80
CA GLU A 37 18.47 4.27 12.57
C GLU A 37 19.03 5.53 11.91
N VAL A 38 18.17 6.23 11.16
CA VAL A 38 18.44 7.58 10.64
C VAL A 38 17.35 8.54 11.06
N LEU A 39 17.72 9.80 11.29
CA LEU A 39 16.77 10.90 11.47
C LEU A 39 16.56 11.60 10.13
N ILE A 40 15.30 11.72 9.73
CA ILE A 40 14.88 12.29 8.45
C ILE A 40 14.05 13.54 8.73
N ARG A 41 14.34 14.62 8.00
CA ARG A 41 13.43 15.76 7.85
C ARG A 41 12.42 15.41 6.77
N MET A 42 11.16 15.25 7.15
CA MET A 42 10.12 14.77 6.24
C MET A 42 9.63 15.89 5.35
N HIS A 43 9.40 15.59 4.07
CA HIS A 43 8.84 16.52 3.09
C HIS A 43 7.41 16.13 2.70
N ALA A 44 7.14 14.83 2.61
CA ALA A 44 5.81 14.32 2.32
C ALA A 44 5.58 12.95 2.97
N ALA A 45 4.32 12.64 3.26
CA ALA A 45 3.92 11.35 3.81
C ALA A 45 2.67 10.83 3.11
N GLY A 46 2.69 9.55 2.73
CA GLY A 46 1.57 8.86 2.13
C GLY A 46 0.69 8.23 3.20
N VAL A 47 -0.62 8.49 3.14
CA VAL A 47 -1.57 7.87 4.08
C VAL A 47 -1.96 6.48 3.60
N ASN A 48 -1.88 5.49 4.48
CA ASN A 48 -2.28 4.11 4.23
C ASN A 48 -3.58 3.76 4.98
N PRO A 49 -4.39 2.81 4.47
CA PRO A 49 -5.51 2.29 5.23
C PRO A 49 -5.10 1.77 6.62
N GLY A 50 -3.90 1.20 6.74
CA GLY A 50 -3.35 0.72 8.01
C GLY A 50 -3.24 1.82 9.07
N ASP A 51 -2.80 3.03 8.71
CA ASP A 51 -2.71 4.17 9.63
C ASP A 51 -4.07 4.47 10.27
N THR A 52 -5.11 4.52 9.43
CA THR A 52 -6.47 4.84 9.89
C THR A 52 -7.11 3.71 10.71
N GLN A 53 -6.84 2.44 10.37
CA GLN A 53 -7.34 1.26 11.08
C GLN A 53 -6.72 1.15 12.48
N VAL A 54 -5.41 1.43 12.62
CA VAL A 54 -4.78 1.45 13.95
C VAL A 54 -5.38 2.58 14.80
N ALA A 55 -5.45 3.80 14.25
CA ALA A 55 -6.02 4.94 14.96
C ALA A 55 -7.49 4.74 15.36
N ARG A 56 -8.29 4.06 14.54
CA ARG A 56 -9.70 3.74 14.85
C ARG A 56 -9.85 2.66 15.92
N GLY A 57 -8.80 1.87 16.15
CA GLY A 57 -8.79 0.78 17.13
C GLY A 57 -9.29 -0.55 16.57
N ASP A 58 -9.31 -0.73 15.25
CA ASP A 58 -9.70 -1.99 14.61
C ASP A 58 -8.80 -3.15 15.03
N MET A 59 -7.55 -2.82 15.39
CA MET A 59 -6.54 -3.78 15.83
C MET A 59 -6.32 -3.80 17.34
N ARG A 60 -7.13 -3.10 18.16
CA ARG A 60 -6.93 -2.92 19.61
C ARG A 60 -6.83 -4.21 20.43
N PHE A 61 -7.33 -5.33 19.91
CA PHE A 61 -7.23 -6.63 20.56
C PHE A 61 -5.89 -7.33 20.29
N PHE A 62 -5.15 -6.86 19.29
CA PHE A 62 -3.87 -7.41 18.88
C PHE A 62 -2.69 -6.54 19.32
N ILE A 63 -2.95 -5.27 19.69
CA ILE A 63 -1.92 -4.24 19.88
C ILE A 63 -2.20 -3.42 21.14
N SER A 64 -1.13 -3.03 21.83
CA SER A 64 -1.19 -2.04 22.92
C SER A 64 -0.52 -0.77 22.43
N LEU A 65 -1.23 0.35 22.50
CA LEU A 65 -0.76 1.66 22.05
C LEU A 65 -0.66 2.63 23.22
N SER A 66 0.33 3.52 23.16
CA SER A 66 0.41 4.70 24.01
C SER A 66 -0.07 5.92 23.23
N PHE A 67 -0.99 6.67 23.82
CA PHE A 67 -1.54 7.87 23.20
C PHE A 67 -0.80 9.14 23.67
N PRO A 68 -0.72 10.19 22.83
CA PRO A 68 -1.17 10.24 21.44
C PRO A 68 -0.30 9.37 20.51
N ILE A 69 -0.90 8.70 19.53
CA ILE A 69 -0.14 7.95 18.51
C ILE A 69 0.24 8.89 17.36
N ARG A 70 1.50 8.87 16.92
CA ARG A 70 1.92 9.55 15.70
C ARG A 70 1.54 8.70 14.49
N LEU A 71 1.07 9.35 13.41
CA LEU A 71 0.56 8.64 12.23
C LEU A 71 1.57 8.62 11.09
N GLY A 72 1.46 7.61 10.21
CA GLY A 72 2.25 7.50 8.99
C GLY A 72 3.33 6.42 9.06
N VAL A 73 3.31 5.56 8.03
CA VAL A 73 4.28 4.47 7.79
C VAL A 73 4.98 4.56 6.45
N GLU A 74 4.56 5.49 5.57
CA GLU A 74 5.15 5.70 4.25
C GLU A 74 5.43 7.20 4.03
N GLY A 75 6.61 7.53 3.53
CA GLY A 75 7.01 8.93 3.36
C GLY A 75 8.27 9.14 2.55
N ALA A 76 8.65 10.41 2.40
CA ALA A 76 9.86 10.85 1.73
C ALA A 76 10.40 12.13 2.38
N GLY A 77 11.72 12.26 2.42
CA GLY A 77 12.40 13.37 3.07
C GLY A 77 13.91 13.36 2.87
N VAL A 78 14.61 14.16 3.67
CA VAL A 78 16.06 14.32 3.62
C VAL A 78 16.69 13.83 4.92
N VAL A 79 17.69 12.97 4.83
CA VAL A 79 18.44 12.49 6.00
C VAL A 79 19.17 13.67 6.63
N VAL A 80 19.02 13.88 7.95
CA VAL A 80 19.72 14.94 8.70
C VAL A 80 20.75 14.41 9.69
N GLN A 81 20.58 13.17 10.16
CA GLN A 81 21.51 12.49 11.05
C GLN A 81 21.45 10.97 10.81
N VAL A 82 22.56 10.26 11.04
CA VAL A 82 22.65 8.80 10.90
C VAL A 82 23.23 8.18 12.17
N GLY A 83 22.79 6.97 12.49
CA GLY A 83 23.36 6.13 13.54
C GLY A 83 24.74 5.60 13.17
N SER A 84 25.45 5.01 14.15
CA SER A 84 26.83 4.57 13.99
C SER A 84 27.02 3.39 13.03
N ASP A 85 25.97 2.58 12.82
CA ASP A 85 26.04 1.35 12.02
C ASP A 85 25.39 1.52 10.64
N VAL A 86 24.89 2.72 10.33
CA VAL A 86 24.35 3.08 9.01
C VAL A 86 25.49 3.17 7.99
N LYS A 87 25.34 2.49 6.85
CA LYS A 87 26.41 2.33 5.85
C LYS A 87 26.09 2.87 4.47
N THR A 88 24.80 2.97 4.15
CA THR A 88 24.26 3.27 2.81
C THR A 88 23.91 4.75 2.69
N PHE A 89 23.46 5.37 3.78
CA PHE A 89 22.95 6.75 3.79
C PHE A 89 23.84 7.70 4.57
N LYS A 90 23.79 8.97 4.21
CA LYS A 90 24.43 10.08 4.92
C LYS A 90 23.51 11.31 4.98
N ALA A 91 23.84 12.23 5.88
CA ALA A 91 23.13 13.51 5.95
C ALA A 91 23.16 14.24 4.59
N GLY A 92 22.00 14.74 4.16
CA GLY A 92 21.78 15.37 2.86
C GLY A 92 21.19 14.45 1.80
N ASP A 93 21.16 13.12 2.02
CA ASP A 93 20.54 12.22 1.06
C ASP A 93 19.01 12.36 1.04
N GLU A 94 18.44 12.44 -0.16
CA GLU A 94 16.99 12.36 -0.37
C GLU A 94 16.55 10.90 -0.38
N VAL A 95 15.56 10.56 0.44
CA VAL A 95 15.12 9.19 0.68
C VAL A 95 13.60 9.09 0.68
N TYR A 96 13.11 7.89 0.43
CA TYR A 96 11.71 7.51 0.58
C TYR A 96 11.63 6.10 1.18
N MET A 97 10.55 5.82 1.88
CA MET A 97 10.44 4.63 2.71
C MET A 97 9.00 4.16 2.88
N LEU A 98 8.86 2.87 3.12
CA LEU A 98 7.70 2.24 3.74
C LEU A 98 8.24 1.41 4.91
N GLU A 99 7.92 1.80 6.12
CA GLU A 99 8.33 1.09 7.33
C GLU A 99 7.13 0.35 7.92
N ALA A 100 7.19 -0.98 7.87
CA ALA A 100 6.22 -1.83 8.53
C ALA A 100 6.93 -3.09 9.00
N ASP A 101 7.60 -3.03 10.16
CA ASP A 101 8.35 -4.15 10.70
C ASP A 101 7.41 -5.16 11.40
N PRO A 102 7.43 -6.46 11.08
CA PRO A 102 6.64 -7.48 11.79
C PRO A 102 6.86 -7.50 13.31
N SER A 103 8.06 -7.15 13.77
CA SER A 103 8.43 -7.17 15.19
C SER A 103 7.86 -5.99 15.97
N ASN A 104 7.74 -4.83 15.32
CA ASN A 104 7.30 -3.55 15.91
C ASN A 104 6.24 -2.86 15.06
N PHE A 105 5.34 -3.64 14.43
CA PHE A 105 4.41 -3.17 13.39
C PHE A 105 3.50 -2.01 13.83
N PHE A 106 3.42 -1.76 15.15
CA PHE A 106 2.54 -0.79 15.79
C PHE A 106 3.27 0.30 16.57
N GLU A 107 4.60 0.25 16.64
CA GLU A 107 5.38 1.45 16.91
C GLU A 107 5.38 2.26 15.62
N HIS A 108 4.35 3.09 15.46
CA HIS A 108 4.22 3.91 14.26
C HIS A 108 5.45 4.81 14.10
N SER A 109 6.11 4.70 12.95
CA SER A 109 7.26 5.53 12.59
C SER A 109 6.93 7.02 12.62
N GLY A 110 5.65 7.37 12.44
CA GLY A 110 5.15 8.73 12.63
C GLY A 110 5.58 9.66 11.50
N PHE A 111 5.63 9.14 10.27
CA PHE A 111 6.12 9.89 9.11
C PHE A 111 5.30 11.13 8.74
N ILE A 112 4.06 11.26 9.24
CA ILE A 112 3.28 12.50 9.14
C ILE A 112 3.69 13.45 10.28
N SER A 113 4.98 13.80 10.32
CA SER A 113 5.63 14.72 11.27
C SER A 113 6.76 15.45 10.56
N GLU A 114 7.23 16.59 11.05
CA GLU A 114 8.33 17.32 10.40
C GLU A 114 9.67 16.55 10.44
N TYR A 115 9.86 15.70 11.46
CA TYR A 115 10.98 14.77 11.56
C TYR A 115 10.51 13.38 11.97
N ALA A 116 11.20 12.35 11.49
CA ALA A 116 10.95 10.98 11.90
C ALA A 116 12.21 10.13 11.86
N ILE A 117 12.18 9.02 12.60
CA ILE A 117 13.23 8.01 12.60
C ILE A 117 12.76 6.81 11.81
N ALA A 118 13.67 6.22 11.05
CA ALA A 118 13.45 4.95 10.37
C ALA A 118 14.75 4.13 10.36
N ALA A 119 14.62 2.80 10.40
CA ALA A 119 15.77 1.92 10.24
C ALA A 119 16.25 1.89 8.78
N GLU A 120 17.57 1.94 8.56
CA GLU A 120 18.24 2.00 7.25
C GLU A 120 17.67 0.99 6.24
N ARG A 121 17.32 -0.22 6.70
CA ARG A 121 16.81 -1.30 5.85
C ARG A 121 15.53 -0.95 5.08
N PHE A 122 14.70 -0.04 5.59
CA PHE A 122 13.43 0.38 4.98
C PHE A 122 13.56 1.57 4.02
N LEU A 123 14.76 2.14 3.89
CA LEU A 123 14.98 3.31 3.06
C LEU A 123 15.49 2.95 1.66
N LEU A 124 15.09 3.76 0.69
CA LEU A 124 15.66 3.79 -0.64
C LEU A 124 16.02 5.23 -1.00
N HIS A 125 17.04 5.42 -1.85
CA HIS A 125 17.35 6.73 -2.41
C HIS A 125 16.23 7.19 -3.34
N LYS A 126 15.72 8.39 -3.09
CA LYS A 126 14.69 9.00 -3.94
C LYS A 126 15.26 9.24 -5.34
N PRO A 127 14.61 8.75 -6.42
CA PRO A 127 14.98 9.14 -7.77
C PRO A 127 14.92 10.67 -7.96
N ALA A 128 15.94 11.24 -8.59
CA ALA A 128 16.07 12.70 -8.73
C ALA A 128 14.95 13.32 -9.58
N ASN A 129 14.32 12.53 -10.45
CA ASN A 129 13.23 12.96 -11.34
C ASN A 129 11.84 12.95 -10.69
N LEU A 130 11.72 12.48 -9.44
CA LEU A 130 10.45 12.47 -8.70
C LEU A 130 10.39 13.64 -7.73
N THR A 131 9.19 14.17 -7.48
CA THR A 131 8.98 15.06 -6.33
C THR A 131 8.94 14.24 -5.02
N PHE A 132 9.00 14.90 -3.86
CA PHE A 132 8.82 14.22 -2.58
C PHE A 132 7.40 13.66 -2.42
N GLU A 133 6.40 14.41 -2.89
CA GLU A 133 5.00 13.99 -2.85
C GLU A 133 4.77 12.74 -3.69
N GLU A 134 5.39 12.66 -4.88
CA GLU A 134 5.39 11.43 -5.67
C GLU A 134 6.12 10.32 -4.92
N ALA A 135 7.36 10.51 -4.51
CA ALA A 135 8.16 9.46 -3.86
C ALA A 135 7.48 8.87 -2.60
N ALA A 136 6.74 9.68 -1.85
CA ALA A 136 5.99 9.26 -0.67
C ALA A 136 4.72 8.44 -0.98
N SER A 137 4.36 8.23 -2.26
CA SER A 137 2.99 7.83 -2.60
C SER A 137 2.80 6.38 -3.06
N PHE A 138 3.83 5.73 -3.59
CA PHE A 138 3.66 4.52 -4.40
C PHE A 138 4.69 3.43 -4.16
N ILE A 139 5.60 3.57 -3.19
CA ILE A 139 6.51 2.46 -2.86
C ILE A 139 5.75 1.27 -2.29
N GLY A 140 4.81 1.49 -1.37
CA GLY A 140 4.01 0.42 -0.80
C GLY A 140 3.07 -0.23 -1.81
N SER A 141 2.50 0.58 -2.71
CA SER A 141 1.61 0.06 -3.76
C SER A 141 2.39 -0.71 -4.83
N THR A 142 3.59 -0.26 -5.20
CA THR A 142 4.47 -0.96 -6.15
C THR A 142 4.96 -2.27 -5.58
N LEU A 143 5.46 -2.27 -4.33
CA LEU A 143 5.89 -3.48 -3.63
C LEU A 143 4.76 -4.51 -3.56
N THR A 144 3.57 -4.09 -3.13
CA THR A 144 2.40 -4.96 -3.00
C THR A 144 1.95 -5.53 -4.35
N GLY A 145 1.97 -4.72 -5.41
CA GLY A 145 1.63 -5.17 -6.75
C GLY A 145 2.66 -6.15 -7.34
N LEU A 146 3.95 -5.89 -7.16
CA LEU A 146 5.01 -6.80 -7.57
C LEU A 146 4.89 -8.15 -6.85
N ASP A 147 4.71 -8.12 -5.52
CA ASP A 147 4.48 -9.34 -4.73
C ASP A 147 3.27 -10.13 -5.23
N ALA A 148 2.18 -9.45 -5.61
CA ALA A 148 0.99 -10.10 -6.17
C ALA A 148 1.30 -10.81 -7.49
N PHE A 149 1.90 -10.11 -8.45
CA PHE A 149 2.18 -10.65 -9.79
C PHE A 149 3.31 -11.68 -9.80
N ASP A 150 4.35 -11.53 -8.98
CA ASP A 150 5.39 -12.54 -8.81
C ASP A 150 4.86 -13.82 -8.19
N THR A 151 3.98 -13.67 -7.20
CA THR A 151 3.31 -14.82 -6.60
C THR A 151 2.37 -15.47 -7.60
N ALA A 152 1.70 -14.68 -8.45
CA ALA A 152 0.91 -15.22 -9.55
C ALA A 152 1.78 -16.04 -10.51
N LEU A 153 2.91 -15.50 -10.99
CA LEU A 153 3.83 -16.23 -11.86
C LEU A 153 4.29 -17.57 -11.26
N LYS A 154 4.59 -17.61 -9.96
CA LYS A 154 4.98 -18.84 -9.26
C LYS A 154 3.90 -19.92 -9.21
N HIS A 155 2.64 -19.55 -9.37
CA HIS A 155 1.50 -20.47 -9.33
C HIS A 155 0.83 -20.65 -10.69
N MET A 156 1.36 -20.02 -11.75
CA MET A 156 0.98 -20.34 -13.12
C MET A 156 1.50 -21.74 -13.50
N PRO A 157 0.87 -22.39 -14.50
CA PRO A 157 1.41 -23.62 -15.07
C PRO A 157 2.86 -23.43 -15.53
N GLU A 158 3.65 -24.50 -15.45
CA GLU A 158 5.08 -24.45 -15.78
C GLU A 158 5.31 -23.93 -17.20
N GLY A 159 6.18 -22.93 -17.34
CA GLY A 159 6.50 -22.29 -18.61
C GLY A 159 5.51 -21.20 -19.05
N GLU A 160 4.39 -20.99 -18.35
CA GLU A 160 3.49 -19.88 -18.61
C GLU A 160 3.97 -18.57 -17.97
N THR A 161 3.64 -17.44 -18.62
CA THR A 161 3.91 -16.09 -18.14
C THR A 161 2.62 -15.26 -18.18
N ILE A 162 2.66 -14.04 -17.63
CA ILE A 162 1.56 -13.06 -17.76
C ILE A 162 1.53 -12.42 -19.16
N GLU A 163 2.59 -12.59 -19.96
CA GLU A 163 2.70 -11.95 -21.27
C GLU A 163 1.57 -12.39 -22.20
N GLY A 164 0.90 -11.44 -22.84
CA GLY A 164 -0.23 -11.71 -23.73
C GLY A 164 -1.54 -12.15 -23.03
N LYS A 165 -1.54 -12.39 -21.72
CA LYS A 165 -2.72 -12.81 -20.96
C LYS A 165 -3.68 -11.67 -20.63
N THR A 166 -4.89 -12.03 -20.21
CA THR A 166 -5.89 -11.07 -19.73
C THR A 166 -5.79 -10.90 -18.21
N VAL A 167 -5.56 -9.66 -17.77
CA VAL A 167 -5.43 -9.29 -16.36
C VAL A 167 -6.54 -8.33 -15.98
N LEU A 168 -7.27 -8.64 -14.90
CA LEU A 168 -8.23 -7.71 -14.29
C LEU A 168 -7.64 -7.10 -13.03
N VAL A 169 -7.53 -5.79 -12.98
CA VAL A 169 -7.11 -5.04 -11.78
C VAL A 169 -8.29 -4.21 -11.29
N SER A 170 -8.83 -4.51 -10.11
CA SER A 170 -9.97 -3.76 -9.59
C SER A 170 -9.56 -2.40 -9.00
N ALA A 171 -10.49 -1.44 -9.00
CA ALA A 171 -10.26 -0.08 -8.49
C ALA A 171 -9.05 0.62 -9.16
N GLY A 172 -9.00 0.66 -10.50
CA GLY A 172 -7.85 1.10 -11.30
C GLY A 172 -7.38 2.53 -11.10
N LEU A 173 -8.15 3.36 -10.38
CA LEU A 173 -7.73 4.71 -9.98
C LEU A 173 -7.62 4.87 -8.46
N GLY A 174 -7.51 3.77 -7.71
CA GLY A 174 -7.04 3.78 -6.31
C GLY A 174 -5.52 3.58 -6.24
N ALA A 175 -4.94 3.74 -5.05
CA ALA A 175 -3.48 3.61 -4.84
C ALA A 175 -2.91 2.27 -5.37
N LEU A 176 -3.52 1.13 -4.98
CA LEU A 176 -3.10 -0.19 -5.46
C LEU A 176 -3.47 -0.43 -6.92
N GLY A 177 -4.70 -0.11 -7.31
CA GLY A 177 -5.19 -0.45 -8.65
C GLY A 177 -4.48 0.33 -9.77
N SER A 178 -4.19 1.62 -9.55
CA SER A 178 -3.48 2.45 -10.54
C SER A 178 -2.04 2.01 -10.78
N ILE A 179 -1.37 1.53 -9.74
CA ILE A 179 -0.04 0.93 -9.88
C ILE A 179 -0.14 -0.49 -10.46
N GLY A 180 -1.14 -1.27 -10.03
CA GLY A 180 -1.37 -2.63 -10.50
C GLY A 180 -1.63 -2.74 -12.00
N THR A 181 -2.41 -1.83 -12.59
CA THR A 181 -2.65 -1.79 -14.05
C THR A 181 -1.35 -1.51 -14.81
N GLN A 182 -0.56 -0.55 -14.32
CA GLN A 182 0.74 -0.20 -14.92
C GLN A 182 1.74 -1.34 -14.81
N LEU A 183 1.83 -2.02 -13.67
CA LEU A 183 2.68 -3.20 -13.50
C LEU A 183 2.28 -4.31 -14.47
N ALA A 184 0.98 -4.64 -14.54
CA ALA A 184 0.47 -5.67 -15.45
C ALA A 184 0.91 -5.42 -16.89
N LYS A 185 0.75 -4.18 -17.39
CA LYS A 185 1.11 -3.81 -18.77
C LYS A 185 2.62 -3.68 -18.98
N ASN A 186 3.29 -2.87 -18.16
CA ASN A 186 4.66 -2.38 -18.41
C ASN A 186 5.75 -3.32 -17.92
N VAL A 187 5.47 -4.13 -16.88
CA VAL A 187 6.46 -5.04 -16.27
C VAL A 187 6.18 -6.48 -16.66
N TYR A 188 4.91 -6.88 -16.70
CA TYR A 188 4.51 -8.27 -16.92
C TYR A 188 3.98 -8.56 -18.33
N GLY A 189 3.87 -7.55 -19.19
CA GLY A 189 3.51 -7.71 -20.61
C GLY A 189 2.07 -8.18 -20.86
N ALA A 190 1.15 -7.92 -19.93
CA ALA A 190 -0.25 -8.31 -20.06
C ALA A 190 -0.82 -7.85 -21.42
N GLY A 191 -1.40 -8.78 -22.16
CA GLY A 191 -1.98 -8.49 -23.48
C GLY A 191 -3.22 -7.60 -23.37
N LYS A 192 -4.05 -7.87 -22.36
CA LYS A 192 -5.27 -7.10 -22.07
C LYS A 192 -5.37 -6.78 -20.58
N VAL A 193 -5.51 -5.50 -20.25
CA VAL A 193 -5.74 -5.00 -18.89
C VAL A 193 -7.16 -4.46 -18.76
N ILE A 194 -7.94 -5.08 -17.88
CA ILE A 194 -9.31 -4.68 -17.54
C ILE A 194 -9.28 -4.01 -16.17
N THR A 195 -10.03 -2.92 -16.00
CA THR A 195 -10.18 -2.31 -14.67
C THR A 195 -11.61 -1.92 -14.33
N THR A 196 -11.87 -1.74 -13.04
CA THR A 196 -13.15 -1.22 -12.53
C THR A 196 -12.96 0.15 -11.90
N VAL A 197 -13.83 1.10 -12.23
CA VAL A 197 -13.88 2.43 -11.62
C VAL A 197 -15.34 2.88 -11.46
N SER A 198 -15.59 3.89 -10.63
CA SER A 198 -16.90 4.52 -10.52
C SER A 198 -17.16 5.49 -11.68
N THR A 199 -18.41 5.75 -12.05
CA THR A 199 -18.80 6.67 -13.14
C THR A 199 -17.97 7.95 -13.26
N PRO A 200 -17.75 8.77 -12.20
CA PRO A 200 -17.00 10.02 -12.33
C PRO A 200 -15.52 9.83 -12.70
N LYS A 201 -15.00 8.61 -12.55
CA LYS A 201 -13.60 8.23 -12.76
C LYS A 201 -13.34 7.60 -14.11
N VAL A 202 -14.36 7.18 -14.85
CA VAL A 202 -14.23 6.60 -16.19
C VAL A 202 -13.37 7.48 -17.12
N PRO A 203 -13.66 8.79 -17.30
CA PRO A 203 -12.84 9.63 -18.18
C PRO A 203 -11.44 9.92 -17.61
N LEU A 204 -11.22 9.68 -16.32
CA LEU A 204 -9.94 9.91 -15.67
C LEU A 204 -8.95 8.76 -15.90
N VAL A 205 -9.41 7.57 -16.29
CA VAL A 205 -8.52 6.42 -16.53
C VAL A 205 -7.49 6.74 -17.60
N GLU A 206 -7.93 7.22 -18.77
CA GLU A 206 -7.01 7.59 -19.85
C GLU A 206 -6.10 8.77 -19.46
N LYS A 207 -6.61 9.72 -18.64
CA LYS A 207 -5.80 10.85 -18.16
C LYS A 207 -4.63 10.40 -17.27
N TYR A 208 -4.86 9.46 -16.36
CA TYR A 208 -3.86 9.06 -15.35
C TYR A 208 -3.04 7.84 -15.74
N THR A 209 -3.58 6.96 -16.56
CA THR A 209 -2.91 5.74 -17.05
C THR A 209 -3.09 5.60 -18.57
N PRO A 210 -2.60 6.56 -19.37
CA PRO A 210 -2.82 6.60 -20.82
C PRO A 210 -2.23 5.36 -21.50
N GLY A 211 -3.03 4.69 -22.33
CA GLY A 211 -2.61 3.50 -23.07
C GLY A 211 -2.32 2.24 -22.23
N ILE A 212 -2.64 2.26 -20.93
CA ILE A 212 -2.40 1.12 -20.03
C ILE A 212 -3.60 0.18 -19.96
N VAL A 213 -4.80 0.75 -19.92
CA VAL A 213 -6.05 0.00 -19.69
C VAL A 213 -6.78 -0.19 -21.00
N ASP A 214 -7.03 -1.44 -21.36
CA ASP A 214 -7.70 -1.82 -22.61
C ASP A 214 -9.23 -1.83 -22.45
N GLU A 215 -9.74 -2.05 -21.23
CA GLU A 215 -11.18 -2.07 -20.96
C GLU A 215 -11.52 -1.51 -19.58
N VAL A 216 -12.41 -0.50 -19.54
CA VAL A 216 -12.86 0.16 -18.30
C VAL A 216 -14.30 -0.23 -18.02
N VAL A 217 -14.55 -0.83 -16.86
CA VAL A 217 -15.89 -1.17 -16.39
C VAL A 217 -16.35 -0.16 -15.35
N ASP A 218 -17.44 0.55 -15.66
CA ASP A 218 -18.15 1.36 -14.68
C ASP A 218 -19.04 0.47 -13.79
N TYR A 219 -18.53 0.14 -12.60
CA TYR A 219 -19.21 -0.76 -11.68
C TYR A 219 -20.49 -0.15 -11.06
N LYS A 220 -20.76 1.15 -11.26
CA LYS A 220 -21.98 1.81 -10.77
C LYS A 220 -23.15 1.66 -11.72
N THR A 221 -22.90 1.52 -13.01
CA THR A 221 -23.93 1.44 -14.05
C THR A 221 -24.08 0.04 -14.62
N GLN A 222 -23.02 -0.78 -14.55
CA GLN A 222 -22.97 -2.11 -15.15
C GLN A 222 -22.34 -3.12 -14.19
N SER A 223 -22.80 -4.37 -14.27
CA SER A 223 -22.15 -5.46 -13.56
C SER A 223 -20.91 -5.92 -14.32
N VAL A 224 -19.79 -6.11 -13.63
CA VAL A 224 -18.55 -6.64 -14.23
C VAL A 224 -18.79 -7.99 -14.90
N LEU A 225 -19.69 -8.81 -14.36
CA LEU A 225 -20.06 -10.12 -14.92
C LEU A 225 -20.85 -10.06 -16.23
N GLN A 226 -21.40 -8.89 -16.59
CA GLN A 226 -22.11 -8.70 -17.87
C GLN A 226 -21.16 -8.27 -18.98
N ILE A 227 -20.07 -7.59 -18.61
CA ILE A 227 -19.12 -6.99 -19.55
C ILE A 227 -17.94 -7.94 -19.80
N VAL A 228 -17.38 -8.50 -18.71
CA VAL A 228 -16.26 -9.43 -18.78
C VAL A 228 -16.81 -10.87 -18.82
N PRO A 229 -16.49 -11.66 -19.86
CA PRO A 229 -16.96 -13.04 -19.93
C PRO A 229 -16.43 -13.89 -18.78
N ARG A 230 -17.27 -14.81 -18.28
CA ARG A 230 -16.85 -15.75 -17.24
C ARG A 230 -15.70 -16.63 -17.73
N GLY A 231 -14.73 -16.88 -16.85
CA GLY A 231 -13.56 -17.70 -17.17
C GLY A 231 -12.58 -17.09 -18.16
N SER A 232 -12.70 -15.80 -18.52
CA SER A 232 -11.85 -15.14 -19.52
C SER A 232 -10.62 -14.43 -18.96
N VAL A 233 -10.51 -14.30 -17.64
CA VAL A 233 -9.40 -13.59 -16.98
C VAL A 233 -8.39 -14.58 -16.44
N ASP A 234 -7.13 -14.44 -16.81
CA ASP A 234 -6.05 -15.30 -16.32
C ASP A 234 -5.57 -14.88 -14.93
N VAL A 235 -5.44 -13.57 -14.68
CA VAL A 235 -5.01 -13.02 -13.38
C VAL A 235 -5.95 -11.93 -12.92
N VAL A 236 -6.46 -12.05 -11.71
CA VAL A 236 -7.20 -11.00 -11.02
C VAL A 236 -6.32 -10.43 -9.91
N TYR A 237 -6.06 -9.13 -9.94
CA TYR A 237 -5.47 -8.39 -8.82
C TYR A 237 -6.52 -7.45 -8.20
N ASN A 238 -6.88 -7.73 -6.96
CA ASN A 238 -7.98 -7.06 -6.28
C ASN A 238 -7.55 -6.21 -5.08
N ALA A 239 -8.10 -5.00 -4.97
CA ALA A 239 -7.91 -4.12 -3.81
C ALA A 239 -9.14 -3.99 -2.89
N PRO A 240 -10.39 -3.88 -3.36
CA PRO A 240 -11.57 -3.74 -2.49
C PRO A 240 -11.96 -5.00 -1.74
N TRP A 241 -12.54 -4.85 -0.55
CA TRP A 241 -12.95 -5.97 0.31
C TRP A 241 -14.05 -6.86 -0.29
N ASP A 242 -14.93 -6.30 -1.12
CA ASP A 242 -16.00 -7.03 -1.78
C ASP A 242 -15.55 -7.53 -3.16
N PHE A 243 -14.89 -8.69 -3.16
CA PHE A 243 -14.24 -9.24 -4.37
C PHE A 243 -14.76 -10.60 -4.80
N THR A 244 -15.53 -11.28 -3.95
CA THR A 244 -15.99 -12.66 -4.23
C THR A 244 -16.89 -12.74 -5.47
N GLY A 245 -17.52 -11.63 -5.86
CA GLY A 245 -18.28 -11.52 -7.12
C GLY A 245 -17.42 -11.57 -8.38
N LEU A 246 -16.09 -11.39 -8.26
CA LEU A 246 -15.13 -11.46 -9.37
C LEU A 246 -14.62 -12.88 -9.62
N PHE A 247 -14.80 -13.82 -8.69
CA PHE A 247 -14.35 -15.21 -8.86
C PHE A 247 -14.81 -15.88 -10.17
N PRO A 248 -16.07 -15.71 -10.63
CA PRO A 248 -16.50 -16.33 -11.89
C PRO A 248 -15.80 -15.81 -13.15
N LEU A 249 -15.07 -14.69 -13.06
CA LEU A 249 -14.31 -14.13 -14.18
C LEU A 249 -12.98 -14.85 -14.40
N ALA A 250 -12.39 -15.38 -13.32
CA ALA A 250 -11.12 -16.09 -13.38
C ALA A 250 -11.27 -17.41 -14.17
N ASN A 251 -10.27 -17.71 -15.00
CA ASN A 251 -10.22 -18.96 -15.76
C ASN A 251 -10.35 -20.15 -14.80
N PRO A 252 -11.36 -21.02 -14.95
CA PRO A 252 -11.61 -22.09 -13.98
C PRO A 252 -10.54 -23.18 -13.97
N LYS A 253 -9.64 -23.22 -14.96
CA LYS A 253 -8.59 -24.25 -15.08
C LYS A 253 -7.20 -23.77 -14.62
N SER A 254 -6.92 -22.48 -14.72
CA SER A 254 -5.58 -21.93 -14.46
C SER A 254 -5.58 -20.52 -13.89
N GLY A 255 -6.76 -19.96 -13.60
CA GLY A 255 -6.89 -18.58 -13.16
C GLY A 255 -6.23 -18.36 -11.81
N ILE A 256 -5.67 -17.16 -11.64
CA ILE A 256 -5.00 -16.75 -10.41
C ILE A 256 -5.72 -15.53 -9.85
N PHE A 257 -6.05 -15.58 -8.57
CA PHE A 257 -6.75 -14.53 -7.86
C PHE A 257 -5.93 -14.03 -6.67
N MET A 258 -5.37 -12.84 -6.82
CA MET A 258 -4.56 -12.17 -5.82
C MET A 258 -5.36 -11.02 -5.21
N THR A 259 -5.47 -10.95 -3.88
CA THR A 259 -6.20 -9.86 -3.21
C THR A 259 -5.37 -9.20 -2.13
N ALA A 260 -5.36 -7.86 -2.08
CA ALA A 260 -4.71 -7.11 -1.01
C ALA A 260 -5.64 -6.89 0.20
N SER A 261 -6.89 -7.33 0.12
CA SER A 261 -7.88 -7.19 1.18
C SER A 261 -8.75 -8.43 1.33
N GLY A 262 -9.41 -8.54 2.48
CA GLY A 262 -10.19 -9.69 2.89
C GLY A 262 -9.77 -10.18 4.26
N ILE A 263 -10.31 -11.32 4.65
CA ILE A 263 -9.90 -11.98 5.88
C ILE A 263 -8.47 -12.50 5.67
N PRO A 264 -7.52 -12.20 6.56
CA PRO A 264 -6.14 -12.67 6.41
C PRO A 264 -6.00 -14.14 6.79
N THR A 265 -5.00 -14.80 6.23
CA THR A 265 -4.66 -16.19 6.58
C THR A 265 -3.78 -16.24 7.84
N SER A 266 -3.77 -17.37 8.55
CA SER A 266 -2.84 -17.53 9.67
C SER A 266 -1.38 -17.41 9.25
N ARG A 267 -1.05 -17.79 8.00
CA ARG A 267 0.29 -17.65 7.42
C ARG A 267 0.76 -16.20 7.36
N LEU A 268 -0.16 -15.25 7.09
CA LEU A 268 0.14 -13.82 7.09
C LEU A 268 0.18 -13.24 8.52
N ILE A 269 -0.77 -13.62 9.38
CA ILE A 269 -0.91 -13.03 10.72
C ILE A 269 0.11 -13.58 11.71
N ARG A 270 0.51 -14.85 11.62
CA ARG A 270 1.40 -15.47 12.62
C ARG A 270 2.77 -14.79 12.73
N PRO A 271 3.46 -14.43 11.64
CA PRO A 271 4.72 -13.69 11.74
C PRO A 271 4.56 -12.29 12.35
N LEU A 272 3.42 -11.63 12.08
CA LEU A 272 3.11 -10.28 12.59
C LEU A 272 2.67 -10.30 14.07
N PHE A 273 2.04 -11.39 14.51
CA PHE A 273 1.47 -11.51 15.85
C PHE A 273 1.76 -12.87 16.48
N PRO A 274 3.03 -13.22 16.71
CA PRO A 274 3.42 -14.56 17.17
C PRO A 274 2.88 -14.91 18.56
N LYS A 275 2.51 -13.90 19.36
CA LYS A 275 1.98 -14.06 20.72
C LYS A 275 0.48 -14.37 20.78
N LEU A 276 -0.25 -14.33 19.66
CA LEU A 276 -1.70 -14.59 19.69
C LEU A 276 -2.02 -16.05 20.05
N PRO A 277 -3.15 -16.28 20.76
CA PRO A 277 -3.59 -17.63 21.06
C PRO A 277 -3.75 -18.46 19.79
N ARG A 278 -3.33 -19.73 19.83
CA ARG A 278 -3.40 -20.63 18.66
C ARG A 278 -4.79 -20.67 18.03
N VAL A 279 -5.85 -20.62 18.85
CA VAL A 279 -7.25 -20.61 18.39
C VAL A 279 -7.56 -19.48 17.42
N VAL A 280 -6.94 -18.30 17.56
CA VAL A 280 -7.12 -17.18 16.63
C VAL A 280 -6.66 -17.55 15.22
N PHE A 281 -5.51 -18.21 15.11
CA PHE A 281 -4.99 -18.68 13.81
C PHE A 281 -5.92 -19.72 13.16
N TRP A 282 -6.45 -20.66 13.95
CA TRP A 282 -7.42 -21.63 13.46
C TRP A 282 -8.70 -20.96 12.96
N LEU A 283 -9.23 -19.98 13.71
CA LEU A 283 -10.43 -19.24 13.30
C LEU A 283 -10.20 -18.48 12.00
N LEU A 284 -9.06 -17.83 11.82
CA LEU A 284 -8.72 -17.14 10.57
C LEU A 284 -8.71 -18.09 9.37
N ASP A 285 -8.12 -19.28 9.52
CA ASP A 285 -8.06 -20.28 8.45
C ASP A 285 -9.43 -20.92 8.17
N ILE A 286 -10.28 -21.11 9.18
CA ILE A 286 -11.67 -21.54 9.01
C ILE A 286 -12.46 -20.48 8.24
N LEU A 287 -12.28 -19.20 8.57
CA LEU A 287 -12.95 -18.11 7.86
C LEU A 287 -12.53 -18.04 6.38
N GLN A 288 -11.32 -18.48 6.02
CA GLN A 288 -10.92 -18.60 4.61
C GLN A 288 -11.77 -19.60 3.83
N TRP A 289 -12.37 -20.60 4.49
CA TRP A 289 -13.19 -21.60 3.80
C TRP A 289 -14.38 -20.98 3.09
N TRP A 290 -14.88 -19.83 3.55
CA TRP A 290 -15.90 -19.07 2.83
C TRP A 290 -15.45 -18.71 1.41
N TYR A 291 -14.20 -18.31 1.23
CA TYR A 291 -13.64 -17.98 -0.08
C TYR A 291 -13.36 -19.24 -0.89
N LEU A 292 -12.71 -20.23 -0.28
CA LEU A 292 -12.35 -21.48 -0.96
C LEU A 292 -13.58 -22.27 -1.41
N TRP A 293 -14.67 -22.25 -0.64
CA TRP A 293 -15.92 -22.91 -0.98
C TRP A 293 -16.53 -22.36 -2.29
N ARG A 294 -16.38 -21.05 -2.54
CA ARG A 294 -16.82 -20.43 -3.80
C ARG A 294 -15.98 -20.81 -5.01
N LEU A 295 -14.80 -21.38 -4.79
CA LEU A 295 -13.88 -21.84 -5.83
C LEU A 295 -13.91 -23.37 -6.00
N VAL A 296 -14.78 -24.08 -5.26
CA VAL A 296 -14.95 -25.54 -5.38
C VAL A 296 -15.32 -25.91 -6.82
N GLY A 297 -14.65 -26.93 -7.35
CA GLY A 297 -14.81 -27.36 -8.74
C GLY A 297 -14.01 -26.55 -9.76
N THR A 298 -13.18 -25.61 -9.30
CA THR A 298 -12.20 -24.90 -10.13
C THR A 298 -10.78 -25.18 -9.66
N SER A 299 -9.81 -24.89 -10.53
CA SER A 299 -8.38 -24.87 -10.24
C SER A 299 -7.88 -23.45 -10.01
N VAL A 300 -8.77 -22.51 -9.67
CA VAL A 300 -8.38 -21.12 -9.44
C VAL A 300 -7.51 -21.04 -8.19
N TYR A 301 -6.30 -20.52 -8.34
CA TYR A 301 -5.45 -20.21 -7.20
C TYR A 301 -5.94 -18.93 -6.53
N TYR A 302 -6.09 -18.93 -5.21
CA TYR A 302 -6.48 -17.74 -4.45
C TYR A 302 -5.48 -17.49 -3.32
N GLN A 303 -4.99 -16.25 -3.23
CA GLN A 303 -4.17 -15.81 -2.12
C GLN A 303 -4.40 -14.33 -1.78
N MET A 304 -4.54 -14.07 -0.47
CA MET A 304 -4.35 -12.73 0.05
C MET A 304 -2.86 -12.38 0.12
N ILE A 305 -2.51 -11.18 -0.33
CA ILE A 305 -1.15 -10.66 -0.36
C ILE A 305 -1.01 -9.42 0.50
N GLN A 306 0.22 -9.19 0.92
CA GLN A 306 0.64 -8.01 1.65
C GLN A 306 2.08 -7.73 1.20
N GLY A 307 2.38 -6.48 0.85
CA GLY A 307 3.76 -6.07 0.56
C GLY A 307 4.64 -6.29 1.79
N GLN A 308 5.84 -6.82 1.57
CA GLN A 308 6.78 -7.18 2.65
C GLN A 308 7.98 -6.23 2.69
N PRO A 309 7.85 -5.01 3.24
CA PRO A 309 8.94 -4.02 3.21
C PRO A 309 10.18 -4.43 4.01
N TRP A 310 10.05 -5.44 4.88
CA TRP A 310 11.19 -6.03 5.62
C TRP A 310 12.07 -6.95 4.76
N ASP A 311 11.59 -7.36 3.58
CA ASP A 311 12.41 -8.08 2.60
C ASP A 311 13.13 -7.05 1.71
N ARG A 312 14.43 -6.89 1.97
CA ARG A 312 15.26 -5.90 1.28
C ARG A 312 15.27 -6.07 -0.24
N GLN A 313 15.32 -7.31 -0.73
CA GLN A 313 15.39 -7.58 -2.15
C GLN A 313 14.12 -7.15 -2.88
N LYS A 314 12.95 -7.39 -2.25
CA LYS A 314 11.66 -6.96 -2.80
C LYS A 314 11.52 -5.45 -2.79
N LEU A 315 11.94 -4.80 -1.70
CA LEU A 315 11.92 -3.35 -1.57
C LEU A 315 12.80 -2.70 -2.65
N GLU A 316 14.03 -3.19 -2.85
CA GLU A 316 14.94 -2.70 -3.89
C GLU A 316 14.38 -2.89 -5.29
N ARG A 317 13.80 -4.06 -5.60
CA ARG A 317 13.14 -4.29 -6.89
C ARG A 317 11.98 -3.32 -7.14
N ALA A 318 11.17 -3.03 -6.12
CA ALA A 318 10.14 -2.01 -6.22
C ALA A 318 10.76 -0.63 -6.54
N GLY A 319 11.88 -0.29 -5.90
CA GLY A 319 12.64 0.91 -6.20
C GLY A 319 13.19 0.97 -7.62
N GLU A 320 13.69 -0.14 -8.17
CA GLU A 320 14.18 -0.23 -9.55
C GLU A 320 13.05 0.01 -10.55
N VAL A 321 11.88 -0.61 -10.34
CA VAL A 321 10.69 -0.42 -11.19
C VAL A 321 10.22 1.04 -11.18
N ILE A 322 10.23 1.68 -10.01
CA ILE A 322 9.91 3.09 -9.84
C ILE A 322 10.93 3.97 -10.56
N LYS A 323 12.22 3.73 -10.33
CA LYS A 323 13.32 4.49 -10.93
C LYS A 323 13.34 4.38 -12.45
N ALA A 324 13.00 3.22 -12.99
CA ALA A 324 12.88 2.98 -14.43
C ALA A 324 11.65 3.67 -15.06
N GLY A 325 10.71 4.18 -14.26
CA GLY A 325 9.52 4.86 -14.74
C GLY A 325 8.44 3.93 -15.29
N TYR A 326 8.49 2.63 -14.97
CA TYR A 326 7.45 1.67 -15.36
C TYR A 326 6.11 1.92 -14.68
N VAL A 327 6.12 2.65 -13.56
CA VAL A 327 4.93 3.06 -12.82
C VAL A 327 5.01 4.55 -12.52
N LYS A 328 3.86 5.23 -12.60
CA LYS A 328 3.69 6.65 -12.27
C LYS A 328 2.70 6.80 -11.14
N ALA A 329 2.98 7.78 -10.28
CA ALA A 329 2.14 8.11 -9.15
C ALA A 329 0.83 8.76 -9.61
N VAL A 330 -0.29 8.31 -9.03
CA VAL A 330 -1.57 9.04 -9.05
C VAL A 330 -1.78 9.53 -7.64
N ILE A 331 -1.80 10.85 -7.43
CA ILE A 331 -1.80 11.45 -6.09
C ILE A 331 -2.84 12.54 -5.93
N VAL A 332 -3.34 12.65 -4.71
CA VAL A 332 -4.06 13.82 -4.20
C VAL A 332 -3.28 14.35 -3.02
N VAL A 333 -2.98 15.65 -3.03
CA VAL A 333 -2.11 16.28 -2.04
C VAL A 333 -2.90 17.25 -1.18
N ALA A 334 -2.66 17.22 0.14
CA ALA A 334 -3.07 18.27 1.08
C ALA A 334 -1.84 18.87 1.76
N ALA A 335 -1.87 20.17 2.03
CA ALA A 335 -0.84 20.81 2.86
C ALA A 335 -1.00 20.38 4.32
N PHE A 336 0.10 20.14 5.02
CA PHE A 336 0.10 19.67 6.40
C PHE A 336 -0.57 20.65 7.36
N ASP A 337 -0.38 21.96 7.18
CA ASP A 337 -1.04 22.98 8.01
C ASP A 337 -2.55 23.14 7.71
N ASP A 338 -3.07 22.58 6.62
CA ASP A 338 -4.53 22.51 6.36
C ASP A 338 -5.12 21.25 7.00
N LEU A 339 -5.32 21.32 8.31
CA LEU A 339 -5.83 20.20 9.10
C LEU A 339 -7.19 19.70 8.59
N GLU A 340 -8.06 20.57 8.09
CA GLU A 340 -9.35 20.11 7.57
C GLU A 340 -9.20 19.28 6.29
N ALA A 341 -8.34 19.71 5.36
CA ALA A 341 -8.05 18.93 4.16
C ALA A 341 -7.36 17.61 4.51
N VAL A 342 -6.44 17.61 5.48
CA VAL A 342 -5.79 16.40 6.01
C VAL A 342 -6.84 15.43 6.57
N ARG A 343 -7.72 15.89 7.47
CA ARG A 343 -8.78 15.06 8.06
C ARG A 343 -9.72 14.51 6.98
N ARG A 344 -10.13 15.32 6.00
CA ARG A 344 -10.98 14.87 4.88
C ARG A 344 -10.30 13.80 4.03
N GLY A 345 -9.04 13.97 3.68
CA GLY A 345 -8.30 12.98 2.88
C GLY A 345 -8.04 11.68 3.64
N CYS A 346 -7.66 11.77 4.93
CA CYS A 346 -7.56 10.61 5.81
C CYS A 346 -8.91 9.89 5.96
N GLN A 347 -10.03 10.61 6.04
CA GLN A 347 -11.36 10.01 6.08
C GLN A 347 -11.68 9.23 4.80
N GLN A 348 -11.33 9.76 3.62
CA GLN A 348 -11.51 9.02 2.36
C GLN A 348 -10.70 7.72 2.32
N VAL A 349 -9.47 7.74 2.87
CA VAL A 349 -8.65 6.53 3.01
C VAL A 349 -9.29 5.55 4.00
N CYS A 350 -9.77 6.04 5.15
CA CYS A 350 -10.45 5.25 6.18
C CYS A 350 -11.73 4.57 5.66
N ASP A 351 -12.48 5.24 4.79
CA ASP A 351 -13.71 4.71 4.19
C ASP A 351 -13.43 3.68 3.08
N GLY A 352 -12.21 3.70 2.52
CA GLY A 352 -11.77 2.81 1.45
C GLY A 352 -12.53 3.00 0.13
N ARG A 353 -13.21 4.15 -0.06
CA ARG A 353 -14.06 4.44 -1.22
C ARG A 353 -13.88 5.90 -1.65
N GLY A 354 -14.09 6.17 -2.94
CA GLY A 354 -14.12 7.54 -3.46
C GLY A 354 -12.75 8.16 -3.76
N GLY A 355 -11.67 7.79 -3.06
CA GLY A 355 -10.32 8.36 -3.25
C GLY A 355 -9.71 8.14 -4.65
N LEU A 356 -8.90 9.10 -5.11
CA LEU A 356 -8.16 9.06 -6.38
C LEU A 356 -6.68 8.84 -6.07
N GLY A 357 -6.12 7.72 -6.52
CA GLY A 357 -4.73 7.35 -6.27
C GLY A 357 -4.41 7.24 -4.78
N LYS A 358 -3.23 7.71 -4.41
CA LYS A 358 -2.75 7.83 -3.03
C LYS A 358 -3.05 9.23 -2.48
N PHE A 359 -3.53 9.29 -1.24
CA PHE A 359 -3.58 10.55 -0.50
C PHE A 359 -2.22 10.83 0.15
N VAL A 360 -1.66 12.01 -0.13
CA VAL A 360 -0.34 12.45 0.32
C VAL A 360 -0.49 13.75 1.09
N ILE A 361 0.22 13.87 2.20
CA ILE A 361 0.31 15.08 3.00
C ILE A 361 1.67 15.71 2.72
N LYS A 362 1.68 16.94 2.21
CA LYS A 362 2.88 17.74 2.00
C LYS A 362 3.24 18.46 3.30
N ILE A 363 4.37 18.10 3.88
CA ILE A 363 4.83 18.56 5.20
C ILE A 363 5.66 19.84 5.09
N ILE A 364 6.50 19.94 4.06
CA ILE A 364 7.37 21.10 3.77
C ILE A 364 7.13 21.61 2.35
#